data_AF-A0A351KQQ1-F1
#
_entry.id   AF-A0A351KQQ1-F1
#
_cell.length_a   1.000
_cell.length_b   1.000
_cell.length_c   1.000
_cell.angle_alpha   90.00
_cell.angle_beta   90.00
_cell.angle_gamma   90.00
#
_symmetry.space_group_name_H-M   'P 1'
#
loop_
_entity.id
_entity.type
_entity.pdbx_description
1 polymer ?
#
loop_
_entity_poly.entity_id
_entity_poly.type
_entity_poly.pdbx_seq_one_letter_code
_entity_poly.pdbx_strand_id
1 'polypeptide(L)'
;AQEALLRGAVLVNDVTAGRGDPRMFDVVARHKAYMVLMHMQGTPLTMQDAPQYQDVTDEVAEYLLDRVEAAVVAGVARERIILDPGIGFGKTRAHNLTLLHHMDRLCRLGYPILLGCSRKRFMGSLCDEADPSALVGATVATTALGVAQGVRLFRVHDVRPNRQAADVAWRLSKGADQAF
;
A
#
# COMPACT_ATOMS: atom_id res chain seq x y z
N ALA A 1 -13.26 -13.84 2.46
CA ALA A 1 -12.47 -13.99 1.21
C ALA A 1 -13.08 -15.04 0.27
N GLN A 2 -13.20 -16.30 0.69
CA GLN A 2 -13.71 -17.40 -0.16
C GLN A 2 -15.03 -17.07 -0.90
N GLU A 3 -16.07 -16.63 -0.19
CA GLU A 3 -17.35 -16.28 -0.81
C GLU A 3 -17.24 -15.17 -1.88
N ALA A 4 -16.35 -14.20 -1.69
CA ALA A 4 -16.13 -13.15 -2.68
C ALA A 4 -15.40 -13.70 -3.92
N LEU A 5 -14.43 -14.58 -3.72
CA LEU A 5 -13.67 -15.23 -4.80
C LEU A 5 -14.57 -16.15 -5.64
N LEU A 6 -15.45 -16.92 -5.00
CA LEU A 6 -16.47 -17.73 -5.69
C LEU A 6 -17.43 -16.89 -6.55
N ARG A 7 -17.59 -15.61 -6.23
CA ARG A 7 -18.43 -14.65 -6.96
C ARG A 7 -17.65 -13.81 -7.97
N GLY A 8 -16.39 -14.16 -8.25
CA GLY A 8 -15.59 -13.52 -9.30
C GLY A 8 -14.66 -12.40 -8.82
N ALA A 9 -14.51 -12.18 -7.51
CA ALA A 9 -13.42 -11.33 -7.03
C ALA A 9 -12.07 -11.96 -7.41
N VAL A 10 -11.14 -11.13 -7.89
CA VAL A 10 -9.81 -11.58 -8.35
C VAL A 10 -8.67 -11.18 -7.42
N LEU A 11 -8.95 -10.35 -6.42
CA LEU A 11 -7.97 -9.79 -5.50
C LEU A 11 -8.53 -9.78 -4.07
N VAL A 12 -7.70 -10.21 -3.12
CA VAL A 12 -7.95 -10.08 -1.68
C VAL A 12 -6.98 -9.05 -1.12
N ASN A 13 -7.51 -7.98 -0.53
CA ASN A 13 -6.73 -7.02 0.23
C ASN A 13 -6.83 -7.33 1.72
N ASP A 14 -5.78 -7.90 2.30
CA ASP A 14 -5.75 -8.30 3.70
C ASP A 14 -4.84 -7.39 4.52
N VAL A 15 -5.47 -6.53 5.33
CA VAL A 15 -4.80 -5.59 6.24
C VAL A 15 -3.97 -6.26 7.33
N THR A 16 -4.18 -7.57 7.56
CA THR A 16 -3.43 -8.37 8.53
C THR A 16 -2.32 -9.21 7.89
N ALA A 17 -2.18 -9.17 6.56
CA ALA A 17 -1.22 -9.98 5.81
C ALA A 17 -1.22 -11.46 6.21
N GLY A 18 -2.41 -12.06 6.29
CA GLY A 18 -2.65 -13.46 6.66
C GLY A 18 -2.51 -13.78 8.15
N ARG A 19 -2.25 -12.80 9.02
CA ARG A 19 -2.17 -13.02 10.48
C ARG A 19 -3.55 -13.10 11.14
N GLY A 20 -4.59 -12.54 10.51
CA GLY A 20 -5.96 -12.51 11.06
C GLY A 20 -6.76 -13.80 10.91
N ASP A 21 -6.47 -14.62 9.89
CA ASP A 21 -7.06 -15.96 9.71
C ASP A 21 -5.99 -16.89 9.12
N PRO A 22 -5.59 -17.98 9.80
CA PRO A 22 -4.55 -18.89 9.32
C PRO A 22 -4.89 -19.56 7.98
N ARG A 23 -6.17 -19.62 7.59
CA ARG A 23 -6.60 -20.19 6.31
C ARG A 23 -6.55 -19.20 5.15
N MET A 24 -6.22 -17.93 5.40
CA MET A 24 -6.33 -16.88 4.38
C MET A 24 -5.47 -17.18 3.15
N PHE A 25 -4.22 -17.58 3.36
CA PHE A 25 -3.31 -17.89 2.27
C PHE A 25 -3.77 -19.09 1.44
N ASP A 26 -4.19 -20.18 2.10
CA ASP A 26 -4.74 -21.36 1.42
C ASP A 26 -5.94 -21.01 0.54
N VAL A 27 -6.85 -20.18 1.05
CA VAL A 27 -8.02 -19.73 0.30
C VAL A 27 -7.58 -18.93 -0.94
N VAL A 28 -6.65 -18.00 -0.79
CA VAL A 28 -6.15 -17.20 -1.92
C VAL A 28 -5.40 -18.06 -2.95
N ALA A 29 -4.55 -18.98 -2.50
CA ALA A 29 -3.78 -19.89 -3.34
C ALA A 29 -4.70 -20.79 -4.18
N ARG A 30 -5.70 -21.43 -3.55
CA ARG A 30 -6.66 -22.31 -4.24
C ARG A 30 -7.42 -21.60 -5.37
N HIS A 31 -7.78 -20.34 -5.16
CA HIS A 31 -8.52 -19.55 -6.14
C HIS A 31 -7.61 -18.82 -7.12
N LYS A 32 -6.28 -18.94 -6.99
CA LYS A 32 -5.29 -18.21 -7.78
C LYS A 32 -5.61 -16.71 -7.82
N ALA A 33 -5.97 -16.12 -6.69
CA ALA A 33 -6.28 -14.69 -6.61
C ALA A 33 -5.02 -13.86 -6.35
N TYR A 34 -5.07 -12.56 -6.67
CA TYR A 34 -4.07 -11.60 -6.19
C TYR A 34 -4.22 -11.37 -4.68
N MET A 35 -3.12 -11.11 -4.00
CA MET A 35 -3.10 -10.79 -2.58
C MET A 35 -2.34 -9.51 -2.30
N VAL A 36 -2.98 -8.58 -1.59
CA VAL A 36 -2.29 -7.45 -0.98
C VAL A 36 -1.93 -7.83 0.45
N LEU A 37 -0.64 -7.77 0.77
CA LEU A 37 -0.10 -7.93 2.12
C LEU A 37 0.23 -6.54 2.66
N MET A 38 -0.49 -6.12 3.71
CA MET A 38 -0.27 -4.82 4.33
C MET A 38 0.52 -4.94 5.63
N HIS A 39 1.43 -4.00 5.86
CA HIS A 39 2.03 -3.81 7.17
C HIS A 39 1.08 -3.04 8.11
N MET A 40 0.89 -3.55 9.33
CA MET A 40 0.27 -2.84 10.45
C MET A 40 0.94 -3.25 11.77
N GLN A 41 1.28 -2.28 12.62
CA GLN A 41 1.76 -2.56 13.98
C GLN A 41 0.59 -2.47 14.95
N GLY A 42 0.44 -3.46 15.84
CA GLY A 42 -0.69 -3.55 16.76
C GLY A 42 -2.00 -3.99 16.08
N THR A 43 -3.13 -3.74 16.72
CA THR A 43 -4.47 -3.96 16.15
C THR A 43 -5.09 -2.62 15.75
N PRO A 44 -6.13 -2.56 14.90
CA PRO A 44 -6.79 -1.30 14.59
C PRO A 44 -7.23 -0.49 15.83
N LEU A 45 -7.48 -1.17 16.96
CA LEU A 45 -7.85 -0.57 18.24
C LEU A 45 -6.65 0.00 19.03
N THR A 46 -5.46 -0.60 18.91
CA THR A 46 -4.28 -0.27 19.74
C THR A 46 -3.11 0.32 18.95
N MET A 47 -3.17 0.31 17.62
CA MET A 47 -2.04 0.64 16.75
C MET A 47 -1.53 2.07 16.93
N GLN A 48 -2.38 3.00 17.40
CA GLN A 48 -2.01 4.41 17.54
C GLN A 48 -1.48 4.77 18.93
N ASP A 49 -1.42 3.84 19.88
CA ASP A 49 -1.16 4.17 21.30
C ASP A 49 0.31 4.56 21.54
N ALA A 50 1.27 3.87 20.90
CA ALA A 50 2.70 4.23 20.92
C ALA A 50 3.52 3.42 19.89
N PRO A 51 3.36 3.64 18.57
CA PRO A 51 4.17 2.91 17.60
C PRO A 51 5.64 3.34 17.69
N GLN A 52 6.53 2.37 17.90
CA GLN A 52 7.97 2.56 17.98
C GLN A 52 8.66 1.75 16.88
N TYR A 53 9.55 2.42 16.16
CA TYR A 53 10.46 1.86 15.16
C TYR A 53 11.84 2.46 15.39
N GLN A 54 12.88 1.67 15.18
CA GLN A 54 14.26 2.16 15.05
C GLN A 54 14.49 2.67 13.62
N ASP A 55 14.12 1.88 12.61
CA ASP A 55 14.04 2.28 11.21
C ASP A 55 12.73 1.74 10.62
N VAL A 56 11.73 2.63 10.50
CA VAL A 56 10.41 2.23 10.00
C VAL A 56 10.45 1.70 8.57
N THR A 57 11.39 2.13 7.73
CA THR A 57 11.46 1.68 6.35
C THR A 57 11.96 0.24 6.29
N ASP A 58 13.04 -0.07 7.00
CA ASP A 58 13.61 -1.42 7.02
C ASP A 58 12.73 -2.41 7.76
N GLU A 59 12.19 -2.05 8.92
CA GLU A 59 11.29 -2.92 9.68
C GLU A 59 9.99 -3.23 8.91
N VAL A 60 9.44 -2.25 8.17
CA VAL A 60 8.28 -2.49 7.29
C VAL A 60 8.66 -3.41 6.12
N ALA A 61 9.84 -3.23 5.52
CA ALA A 61 10.31 -4.07 4.42
C ALA A 61 10.52 -5.52 4.87
N GLU A 62 11.21 -5.73 5.99
CA GLU A 62 11.46 -7.04 6.60
C GLU A 62 10.15 -7.75 6.94
N TYR A 63 9.22 -7.05 7.58
CA TYR A 63 7.89 -7.59 7.87
C TYR A 63 7.19 -8.05 6.59
N LEU A 64 7.14 -7.20 5.56
CA LEU A 64 6.45 -7.52 4.31
C LEU A 64 7.09 -8.72 3.61
N LEU A 65 8.42 -8.86 3.64
CA LEU A 65 9.13 -10.02 3.10
C LEU A 65 8.86 -11.30 3.90
N ASP A 66 8.79 -11.26 5.25
CA ASP A 66 8.33 -12.41 6.06
C ASP A 66 6.92 -12.86 5.64
N ARG A 67 6.01 -11.89 5.43
CA ARG A 67 4.64 -12.22 5.01
C ARG A 67 4.59 -12.79 3.59
N VAL A 68 5.44 -12.30 2.69
CA VAL A 68 5.62 -12.85 1.35
C VAL A 68 6.06 -14.31 1.43
N GLU A 69 7.09 -14.62 2.22
CA GLU A 69 7.59 -15.99 2.37
C GLU A 69 6.50 -16.92 2.89
N ALA A 70 5.78 -16.50 3.93
CA ALA A 70 4.66 -17.27 4.47
C ALA A 70 3.55 -17.52 3.43
N ALA A 71 3.20 -16.52 2.61
CA ALA A 71 2.21 -16.66 1.55
C ALA A 71 2.67 -17.61 0.45
N VAL A 72 3.95 -17.53 0.05
CA VAL A 72 4.55 -18.40 -0.98
C VAL A 72 4.62 -19.85 -0.50
N VAL A 73 5.01 -20.09 0.75
CA VAL A 73 5.01 -21.44 1.37
C VAL A 73 3.61 -22.05 1.36
N ALA A 74 2.58 -21.24 1.58
CA ALA A 74 1.17 -21.64 1.49
C ALA A 74 0.64 -21.77 0.03
N GLY A 75 1.49 -21.55 -0.98
CA GLY A 75 1.16 -21.76 -2.39
C GLY A 75 0.63 -20.53 -3.13
N VAL A 76 0.68 -19.33 -2.55
CA VAL A 76 0.36 -18.09 -3.28
C VAL A 76 1.50 -17.77 -4.27
N ALA A 77 1.17 -17.68 -5.56
CA ALA A 77 2.16 -17.41 -6.60
C ALA A 77 2.80 -16.02 -6.42
N ARG A 78 4.13 -15.90 -6.58
CA ARG A 78 4.89 -14.67 -6.30
C ARG A 78 4.40 -13.48 -7.12
N GLU A 79 4.08 -13.70 -8.39
CA GLU A 79 3.56 -12.71 -9.33
C GLU A 79 2.14 -12.21 -8.98
N ARG A 80 1.48 -12.85 -8.03
CA ARG A 80 0.15 -12.47 -7.51
C ARG A 80 0.22 -11.70 -6.20
N ILE A 81 1.41 -11.45 -5.66
CA ILE A 81 1.59 -10.72 -4.41
C ILE A 81 1.83 -9.23 -4.68
N ILE A 82 1.14 -8.39 -3.91
CA ILE A 82 1.24 -6.93 -3.90
C ILE A 82 1.53 -6.52 -2.45
N LEU A 83 2.40 -5.53 -2.23
CA LEU A 83 2.74 -5.06 -0.89
C LEU A 83 2.12 -3.69 -0.61
N ASP A 84 1.68 -3.46 0.63
CA ASP A 84 1.20 -2.16 1.10
C ASP A 84 1.95 -1.78 2.41
N PRO A 85 2.69 -0.67 2.45
CA PRO A 85 3.42 -0.25 3.66
C PRO A 85 2.50 0.20 4.80
N GLY A 86 1.19 0.31 4.57
CA GLY A 86 0.19 0.64 5.57
C GLY A 86 0.39 2.04 6.14
N ILE A 87 0.42 3.06 5.28
CA ILE A 87 0.50 4.47 5.71
C ILE A 87 -0.61 4.76 6.73
N GLY A 88 -0.32 5.35 7.87
CA GLY A 88 -1.30 5.64 8.93
C GLY A 88 -1.79 4.44 9.73
N PHE A 89 -1.24 3.23 9.51
CA PHE A 89 -1.53 2.03 10.31
C PHE A 89 -0.37 1.72 11.24
N GLY A 90 -0.53 2.13 12.51
CA GLY A 90 0.48 1.95 13.55
C GLY A 90 1.73 2.80 13.33
N LYS A 91 1.59 4.06 12.91
CA LYS A 91 2.71 4.92 12.51
C LYS A 91 2.45 6.37 12.88
N THR A 92 3.46 7.02 13.46
CA THR A 92 3.44 8.46 13.74
C THR A 92 3.47 9.28 12.44
N ARG A 93 3.25 10.60 12.53
CA ARG A 93 3.43 11.52 11.40
C ARG A 93 4.83 11.40 10.79
N ALA A 94 5.87 11.36 11.63
CA ALA A 94 7.26 11.23 11.19
C ALA A 94 7.48 9.91 10.44
N HIS A 95 6.99 8.79 10.98
CA HIS A 95 7.11 7.48 10.34
C HIS A 95 6.45 7.44 8.95
N ASN A 96 5.27 8.04 8.82
CA ASN A 96 4.57 8.10 7.53
C ASN A 96 5.32 8.95 6.50
N LEU A 97 5.91 10.08 6.92
CA LEU A 97 6.75 10.89 6.04
C LEU A 97 8.02 10.13 5.63
N THR A 98 8.69 9.46 6.55
CA THR A 98 9.88 8.64 6.26
C THR A 98 9.57 7.55 5.22
N LEU A 99 8.44 6.84 5.36
CA LEU A 99 8.03 5.83 4.38
C LEU A 99 7.71 6.42 3.00
N LEU A 100 7.02 7.57 2.96
CA LEU A 100 6.74 8.25 1.69
C LEU A 100 8.02 8.77 1.04
N HIS A 101 8.98 9.27 1.83
CA HIS A 101 10.27 9.72 1.34
C HIS A 101 11.09 8.57 0.74
N HIS A 102 11.07 7.40 1.38
CA HIS A 102 11.82 6.21 0.98
C HIS A 102 11.00 5.16 0.24
N MET A 103 9.91 5.54 -0.43
CA MET A 103 9.04 4.61 -1.14
C MET A 103 9.78 3.83 -2.24
N ASP A 104 10.80 4.43 -2.83
CA ASP A 104 11.67 3.81 -3.83
C ASP A 104 12.39 2.57 -3.29
N ARG A 105 12.79 2.57 -2.00
CA ARG A 105 13.38 1.40 -1.32
C ARG A 105 12.38 0.25 -1.27
N LEU A 106 11.12 0.53 -0.95
CA LEU A 106 10.05 -0.47 -0.92
C LEU A 106 9.71 -0.97 -2.33
N CYS A 107 9.68 -0.09 -3.33
CA CYS A 107 9.47 -0.50 -4.73
C CYS A 107 10.59 -1.38 -5.29
N ARG A 108 11.79 -1.36 -4.69
CA ARG A 108 12.92 -2.26 -5.05
C ARG A 108 12.83 -3.66 -4.46
N LEU A 109 11.82 -3.98 -3.63
CA LEU A 109 11.63 -5.32 -3.05
C LEU A 109 11.24 -6.40 -4.07
N GLY A 110 10.99 -6.04 -5.34
CA GLY A 110 10.64 -6.97 -6.40
C GLY A 110 9.14 -7.29 -6.50
N TYR A 111 8.30 -6.56 -5.76
CA TYR A 111 6.84 -6.68 -5.77
C TYR A 111 6.17 -5.35 -6.08
N PRO A 112 5.01 -5.33 -6.77
CA PRO A 112 4.22 -4.12 -6.92
C PRO A 112 3.81 -3.54 -5.57
N ILE A 113 3.96 -2.22 -5.41
CA ILE A 113 3.47 -1.49 -4.24
C ILE A 113 2.09 -0.92 -4.51
N LEU A 114 1.18 -1.12 -3.54
CA LEU A 114 -0.08 -0.40 -3.40
C LEU A 114 0.09 0.72 -2.37
N LEU A 115 -0.14 1.96 -2.79
CA LEU A 115 -0.09 3.13 -1.91
C LEU A 115 -1.51 3.66 -1.62
N GLY A 116 -1.86 3.71 -0.34
CA GLY A 116 -3.10 4.33 0.14
C GLY A 116 -2.82 5.50 1.07
N CYS A 117 -2.84 6.74 0.57
CA CYS A 117 -2.74 7.96 1.41
C CYS A 117 -4.08 8.71 1.53
N SER A 118 -5.04 8.39 0.67
CA SER A 118 -6.26 9.17 0.48
C SER A 118 -7.08 9.33 1.77
N ARG A 119 -7.38 10.60 2.11
CA ARG A 119 -8.23 11.01 3.24
C ARG A 119 -7.75 10.54 4.62
N LYS A 120 -6.47 10.20 4.76
CA LYS A 120 -5.91 9.78 6.07
C LYS A 120 -5.70 10.99 6.97
N ARG A 121 -5.97 10.83 8.28
CA ARG A 121 -5.78 11.88 9.31
C ARG A 121 -4.38 12.50 9.27
N PHE A 122 -3.36 11.69 8.98
CA PHE A 122 -1.99 12.14 8.76
C PHE A 122 -1.89 13.22 7.67
N MET A 123 -2.59 13.08 6.53
CA MET A 123 -2.60 14.08 5.47
C MET A 123 -3.23 15.40 5.95
N GLY A 124 -4.30 15.31 6.74
CA GLY A 124 -4.92 16.47 7.38
C GLY A 124 -3.94 17.26 8.25
N SER A 125 -3.11 16.56 9.01
CA SER A 125 -2.07 17.19 9.85
C SER A 125 -0.90 17.83 9.08
N LEU A 126 -0.75 17.54 7.77
CA LEU A 126 0.24 18.17 6.91
C LEU A 126 -0.29 19.43 6.22
N CYS A 127 -1.60 19.46 5.98
CA CYS A 127 -2.26 20.51 5.22
C CYS A 127 -3.07 21.48 6.09
N ASP A 128 -3.02 21.31 7.41
CA ASP A 128 -3.86 22.03 8.38
C ASP A 128 -5.35 21.96 8.01
N GLU A 129 -5.79 20.78 7.58
CA GLU A 129 -7.15 20.53 7.10
C GLU A 129 -7.78 19.36 7.87
N ALA A 130 -8.95 19.63 8.47
CA ALA A 130 -9.67 18.68 9.30
C ALA A 130 -10.69 17.86 8.50
N ASP A 131 -11.25 18.41 7.43
CA ASP A 131 -12.18 17.70 6.55
C ASP A 131 -11.42 16.78 5.59
N PRO A 132 -11.55 15.45 5.72
CA PRO A 132 -10.89 14.53 4.81
C PRO A 132 -11.35 14.68 3.36
N SER A 133 -12.54 15.24 3.11
CA SER A 133 -13.06 15.47 1.76
C SER A 133 -12.32 16.61 1.03
N ALA A 134 -11.74 17.56 1.75
CA ALA A 134 -10.95 18.66 1.22
C ALA A 134 -9.49 18.25 0.85
N LEU A 135 -9.07 17.03 1.22
CA LEU A 135 -7.69 16.53 1.01
C LEU A 135 -7.44 15.90 -0.38
N VAL A 136 -8.24 16.25 -1.39
CA VAL A 136 -8.06 15.74 -2.76
C VAL A 136 -6.70 16.14 -3.33
N GLY A 137 -6.33 17.43 -3.20
CA GLY A 137 -5.04 17.95 -3.68
C GLY A 137 -3.85 17.27 -3.03
N ALA A 138 -3.94 17.02 -1.72
CA ALA A 138 -2.91 16.31 -0.96
C ALA A 138 -2.75 14.86 -1.45
N THR A 139 -3.87 14.17 -1.73
CA THR A 139 -3.85 12.81 -2.29
C THR A 139 -3.24 12.80 -3.70
N VAL A 140 -3.62 13.76 -4.54
CA VAL A 140 -3.07 13.93 -5.90
C VAL A 140 -1.55 14.10 -5.86
N ALA A 141 -1.03 14.92 -4.94
CA ALA A 141 0.42 15.10 -4.76
C ALA A 141 1.11 13.77 -4.41
N THR A 142 0.57 13.01 -3.46
CA THR A 142 1.14 11.69 -3.10
C THR A 142 1.07 10.68 -4.23
N THR A 143 0.05 10.74 -5.08
CA THR A 143 -0.06 9.88 -6.27
C THR A 143 1.05 10.20 -7.27
N ALA A 144 1.24 11.47 -7.61
CA ALA A 144 2.28 11.89 -8.56
C ALA A 144 3.70 11.55 -8.06
N LEU A 145 4.00 11.83 -6.79
CA LEU A 145 5.30 11.52 -6.17
C LEU A 145 5.52 10.00 -6.07
N GLY A 146 4.48 9.24 -5.69
CA GLY A 146 4.57 7.78 -5.62
C GLY A 146 4.87 7.17 -7.00
N VAL A 147 4.28 7.68 -8.08
CA VAL A 147 4.61 7.25 -9.44
C VAL A 147 6.08 7.49 -9.75
N ALA A 148 6.60 8.67 -9.42
CA ALA A 148 8.01 9.01 -9.64
C ALA A 148 8.98 8.09 -8.86
N GLN A 149 8.53 7.53 -7.73
CA GLN A 149 9.30 6.58 -6.91
C GLN A 149 9.10 5.10 -7.32
N GLY A 150 8.21 4.81 -8.27
CA GLY A 150 8.00 3.46 -8.81
C GLY A 150 6.73 2.73 -8.33
N VAL A 151 5.83 3.40 -7.59
CA VAL A 151 4.54 2.83 -7.19
C VAL A 151 3.66 2.58 -8.42
N ARG A 152 2.96 1.44 -8.43
CA ARG A 152 2.10 1.03 -9.56
C ARG A 152 0.62 0.99 -9.24
N LEU A 153 0.24 0.84 -7.98
CA LEU A 153 -1.16 0.79 -7.55
C LEU A 153 -1.45 1.89 -6.53
N PHE A 154 -2.58 2.56 -6.68
CA PHE A 154 -3.03 3.63 -5.77
C PHE A 154 -4.45 3.36 -5.32
N ARG A 155 -4.69 3.37 -4.00
CA ARG A 155 -6.04 3.25 -3.42
C ARG A 155 -6.54 4.62 -3.01
N VAL A 156 -7.51 5.15 -3.75
CA VAL A 156 -8.02 6.52 -3.62
C VAL A 156 -9.54 6.58 -3.57
N HIS A 157 -10.09 7.62 -2.94
CA HIS A 157 -11.52 7.92 -2.98
C HIS A 157 -11.88 8.71 -4.25
N ASP A 158 -11.07 9.73 -4.57
CA ASP A 158 -11.31 10.64 -5.68
C ASP A 158 -10.57 10.16 -6.94
N VAL A 159 -11.22 9.29 -7.72
CA VAL A 159 -10.60 8.54 -8.82
C VAL A 159 -10.11 9.46 -9.94
N ARG A 160 -10.95 10.37 -10.45
CA ARG A 160 -10.60 11.17 -11.64
C ARG A 160 -9.35 12.05 -11.43
N PRO A 161 -9.24 12.85 -10.35
CA PRO A 161 -8.06 13.70 -10.14
C PRO A 161 -6.78 12.88 -9.98
N ASN A 162 -6.84 11.76 -9.24
CA ASN A 162 -5.66 10.90 -9.04
C ASN A 162 -5.26 10.16 -10.31
N ARG A 163 -6.23 9.77 -11.16
CA ARG A 163 -5.93 9.17 -12.46
C ARG A 163 -5.18 10.16 -13.35
N GLN A 164 -5.63 11.41 -13.43
CA GLN A 164 -4.94 12.46 -14.18
C GLN A 164 -3.51 12.68 -13.67
N ALA A 165 -3.34 12.75 -12.35
CA ALA A 165 -2.03 12.88 -11.72
C ALA A 165 -1.08 11.72 -12.08
N ALA A 166 -1.56 10.48 -11.98
CA ALA A 166 -0.80 9.29 -12.34
C ALA A 166 -0.45 9.26 -13.84
N ASP A 167 -1.42 9.59 -14.71
CA ASP A 167 -1.24 9.64 -16.16
C ASP A 167 -0.17 10.65 -16.59
N VAL A 168 -0.13 11.81 -15.95
CA VAL A 168 0.91 12.82 -16.18
C VAL A 168 2.26 12.33 -15.65
N ALA A 169 2.30 11.86 -14.40
CA ALA A 169 3.55 11.42 -13.76
C ALA A 169 4.20 10.24 -14.52
N TRP A 170 3.42 9.27 -15.01
CA TRP A 170 3.96 8.15 -15.81
C TRP A 170 4.49 8.57 -17.17
N ARG A 171 3.92 9.61 -17.79
CA ARG A 171 4.44 10.14 -19.06
C ARG A 171 5.76 10.86 -18.82
N LEU A 172 5.87 11.62 -17.74
CA LEU A 172 7.11 12.30 -17.35
C LEU A 172 8.23 11.32 -16.98
N SER A 173 7.91 10.21 -16.31
CA SER A 173 8.93 9.24 -15.88
C SER A 173 9.53 8.40 -17.00
N LYS A 174 8.92 8.35 -18.19
CA LYS A 174 9.42 7.61 -19.35
C LYS A 174 10.35 8.41 -20.27
N GLY A 175 10.54 9.71 -20.03
CA GLY A 175 11.22 10.61 -20.96
C GLY A 175 10.42 10.86 -22.24
N ALA A 176 10.68 11.97 -22.93
CA ALA A 176 9.92 12.39 -24.12
C ALA A 176 10.05 11.45 -25.34
N ASP A 177 11.02 10.54 -25.34
CA ASP A 177 11.38 9.71 -26.52
C ASP A 177 10.54 8.43 -26.69
N GLN A 178 9.55 8.20 -25.83
CA GLN A 178 8.60 7.08 -25.99
C GLN A 178 7.14 7.52 -26.06
N ALA A 179 6.90 8.78 -26.42
CA ALA A 179 5.56 9.36 -26.45
C ALA A 179 5.07 9.64 -27.87
N PHE A 180 5.09 8.66 -28.78
CA PHE A 180 4.15 8.51 -29.91
C PHE A 180 4.14 7.05 -30.41
#